data_AF-A0A9D4KDC9-F1
#
_entry.id   AF-A0A9D4KDC9-F1
#
_cell.length_a   1.000
_cell.length_b   1.000
_cell.length_c   1.000
_cell.angle_alpha   90.00
_cell.angle_beta   90.00
_cell.angle_gamma   90.00
#
_symmetry.space_group_name_H-M   'P 1'
#
loop_
_entity.id
_entity.type
_entity.pdbx_description
1 polymer ?
#
loop_
_entity_poly.entity_id
_entity_poly.type
_entity_poly.pdbx_seq_one_letter_code
_entity_poly.pdbx_strand_id
1 'polypeptide(L)' 'MIAGGRGFPAVVDQLLSLEADPDIKSSNGWTALDWARKFNQEEVIALLEANM' A
#
# COMPACT_ATOMS: atom_id res chain seq x y z
N MET A 1 5.11 0.59 0.90
CA MET A 1 5.38 -0.05 -0.41
C MET A 1 5.66 -1.55 -0.32
N ILE A 2 6.71 -2.00 0.40
CA ILE A 2 7.05 -3.44 0.49
C ILE A 2 5.88 -4.27 1.03
N ALA A 3 5.28 -3.85 2.14
CA ALA A 3 4.09 -4.50 2.71
C ALA A 3 2.92 -4.54 1.72
N GLY A 4 2.76 -3.48 0.92
CA GLY A 4 1.71 -3.40 -0.09
C GLY A 4 1.92 -4.39 -1.24
N GLY A 5 3.12 -4.41 -1.84
CA GLY A 5 3.43 -5.32 -2.94
C GLY A 5 3.49 -6.80 -2.54
N ARG A 6 3.78 -7.10 -1.27
CA ARG A 6 3.81 -8.47 -0.74
C ARG A 6 2.48 -8.98 -0.20
N GLY A 7 1.44 -8.14 -0.12
CA GLY A 7 0.12 -8.59 0.35
C GLY A 7 0.05 -8.76 1.87
N PHE A 8 0.58 -7.81 2.65
CA PHE A 8 0.50 -7.83 4.11
C PHE A 8 -0.51 -6.81 4.65
N PRO A 9 -1.83 -7.08 4.54
CA PRO A 9 -2.88 -6.11 4.87
C PRO A 9 -2.80 -5.61 6.31
N ALA A 10 -2.58 -6.50 7.29
CA ALA A 10 -2.44 -6.11 8.70
C ALA A 10 -1.27 -5.15 8.96
N VAL A 11 -0.16 -5.31 8.23
CA VAL A 11 1.00 -4.41 8.35
C VAL A 11 0.70 -3.08 7.67
N VAL A 12 -0.01 -3.09 6.54
CA VAL A 12 -0.42 -1.84 5.88
C VAL A 12 -1.40 -1.06 6.76
N ASP A 13 -2.37 -1.73 7.37
CA ASP A 13 -3.34 -1.12 8.29
C ASP A 13 -2.63 -0.49 9.49
N GLN A 14 -1.68 -1.21 10.11
CA GLN A 14 -0.88 -0.67 11.19
C GLN A 14 -0.06 0.56 10.75
N LEU A 15 0.54 0.56 9.56
CA LEU A 15 1.27 1.71 9.05
C LEU A 15 0.36 2.91 8.81
N LEU A 16 -0.83 2.71 8.24
CA LEU A 16 -1.83 3.76 8.04
C LEU A 16 -2.30 4.34 9.39
N SER A 17 -2.50 3.48 10.40
CA SER A 17 -2.84 3.92 11.76
C SER A 17 -1.76 4.78 12.43
N LEU A 18 -0.52 4.71 11.94
CA LEU A 18 0.61 5.53 12.35
C LEU A 18 0.83 6.74 11.43
N GLU A 19 -0.20 7.16 10.71
CA GLU A 19 -0.20 8.32 9.79
C GLU A 19 0.83 8.19 8.64
N ALA A 20 1.13 6.95 8.21
CA ALA A 20 1.95 6.75 7.02
C ALA A 20 1.23 7.26 5.77
N ASP A 21 1.87 8.16 5.03
CA ASP A 21 1.35 8.69 3.77
C ASP A 21 1.43 7.64 2.62
N PRO A 22 0.30 7.14 2.10
CA PRO A 22 0.28 6.13 1.04
C PRO A 22 0.60 6.68 -0.36
N ASP A 23 0.57 8.00 -0.55
CA ASP A 23 0.78 8.69 -1.84
C ASP A 23 2.25 8.96 -2.15
N ILE A 24 3.14 8.73 -1.17
CA ILE A 24 4.59 8.83 -1.38
C ILE A 24 5.01 7.87 -2.50
N LYS A 25 5.78 8.42 -3.46
CA LYS A 25 6.35 7.69 -4.57
C LYS A 25 7.76 7.20 -4.24
N SER A 26 8.07 5.98 -4.68
CA SER A 26 9.42 5.44 -4.65
C SER A 26 10.29 6.09 -5.74
N SER A 27 11.57 5.73 -5.78
CA SER A 27 12.52 6.17 -6.82
C SER A 27 12.12 5.77 -8.23
N ASN A 28 11.31 4.71 -8.40
CA ASN A 28 10.74 4.28 -9.68
C ASN A 28 9.39 4.96 -10.00
N GLY A 29 8.94 5.92 -9.19
CA GLY A 29 7.69 6.66 -9.37
C GLY A 29 6.43 5.94 -8.88
N TRP A 30 6.54 4.75 -8.29
CA TRP A 30 5.38 3.97 -7.83
C TRP A 30 5.01 4.25 -6.36
N THR A 31 3.71 4.35 -6.09
CA THR A 31 3.14 4.40 -4.73
C THR A 31 2.95 2.99 -4.16
N ALA A 32 2.56 2.89 -2.88
CA ALA A 32 2.23 1.59 -2.28
C ALA A 32 1.10 0.86 -3.03
N LEU A 33 0.14 1.60 -3.59
CA LEU A 33 -0.98 1.06 -4.35
C LEU A 33 -0.54 0.50 -5.71
N ASP A 34 0.38 1.16 -6.40
CA ASP A 34 0.93 0.67 -7.67
C ASP A 34 1.59 -0.70 -7.49
N TRP A 35 2.35 -0.86 -6.40
CA TRP A 35 2.94 -2.16 -6.03
C TRP A 35 1.88 -3.22 -5.72
N ALA A 36 0.83 -2.86 -4.98
CA ALA A 36 -0.26 -3.78 -4.64
C ALA A 36 -1.02 -4.25 -5.89
N ARG A 37 -1.34 -3.33 -6.81
CA ARG A 37 -1.96 -3.64 -8.12
C ARG A 37 -1.04 -4.49 -8.99
N LYS A 38 0.25 -4.18 -9.06
CA LYS A 38 1.23 -4.93 -9.87
C LYS A 38 1.30 -6.42 -9.50
N PHE A 39 1.08 -6.74 -8.22
CA PHE A 39 1.16 -8.09 -7.69
C PHE A 39 -0.21 -8.68 -7.30
N ASN A 40 -1.31 -8.06 -7.72
CA ASN A 40 -2.69 -8.51 -7.48
C ASN A 40 -3.03 -8.74 -5.99
N GLN A 41 -2.62 -7.81 -5.12
CA GLN A 41 -2.86 -7.88 -3.68
C GLN A 41 -4.21 -7.25 -3.30
N GLU A 42 -5.32 -7.93 -3.63
CA GLU A 42 -6.69 -7.37 -3.57
C GLU A 42 -7.06 -6.75 -2.21
N GLU A 43 -6.77 -7.42 -1.09
CA GLU A 43 -7.07 -6.91 0.25
C GLU A 43 -6.30 -5.62 0.56
N VAL A 44 -5.04 -5.53 0.12
CA VAL A 44 -4.21 -4.33 0.27
C VAL A 44 -4.72 -3.21 -0.63
N ILE A 45 -5.13 -3.53 -1.87
CA ILE A 45 -5.70 -2.54 -2.80
C ILE A 45 -6.93 -1.89 -2.17
N ALA A 46 -7.87 -2.70 -1.68
CA ALA A 46 -9.07 -2.21 -1.02
C ALA A 46 -8.75 -1.36 0.22
N LEU A 47 -7.80 -1.79 1.04
CA LEU A 47 -7.39 -1.06 2.24
C LEU A 47 -6.77 0.31 1.89
N LEU A 48 -5.88 0.36 0.89
CA LEU A 48 -5.28 1.61 0.45
C LEU A 48 -6.31 2.53 -0.20
N GLU A 49 -7.21 2.01 -1.05
CA GLU A 49 -8.31 2.79 -1.67
C GLU A 49 -9.30 3.38 -0.68
N ALA A 50 -9.48 2.75 0.49
CA ALA A 50 -10.33 3.29 1.55
C ALA A 50 -9.65 4.40 2.38
N ASN A 51 -8.33 4.59 2.27
CA ASN A 51 -7.54 5.48 3.13
C ASN A 51 -6.71 6.51 2.34
N MET A 52 -7.07 6.78 1.08
CA MET A 52 -6.53 7.87 0.25
C MET A 52 -7.50 9.06 0.17
#